data_AF-A0A5C9DWJ3-F1
#
_entry.id   AF-A0A5C9DWJ3-F1
#
_cell.length_a   1.000
_cell.length_b   1.000
_cell.length_c   1.000
_cell.angle_alpha   90.00
_cell.angle_beta   90.00
_cell.angle_gamma   90.00
#
_symmetry.space_group_name_H-M   'P 1'
#
loop_
_entity.id
_entity.type
_entity.pdbx_description
1 polymer ?
#
loop_
_entity_poly.entity_id
_entity_poly.type
_entity_poly.pdbx_seq_one_letter_code
_entity_poly.pdbx_strand_id
1 'polypeptide(L)'
;MTEINEETFLIKLYEVIKKLSGIAKTQSFRFEQKWEENLSKLQKDPHVIRPIPIEKDKFLQDIDYRIQVLKAVEEATVDGFYAIKSLLEALYHNYFKSEEFKKEYLNRDAIVLKYLVAKEILGNLIQYNKMDHETVPLKYNIMARNYTMIKLSGIDEVEILQNLKKLKISLSEEKLIKIMKSIEEDGIISITEENQHYHFEIKNPLELSPEALKKYNATLYPLVAWPTQFWRSFYNIRELNFTPPNDIKYRDFLSSILSRSATQGFGPTNYVFKNLRKYFEKRKRQD
;
A
#
# COMPACT_ATOMS: atom_id res chain seq x y z
N MET A 1 6.02 7.03 -33.13
CA MET A 1 6.32 6.02 -32.09
C MET A 1 7.73 5.52 -32.37
N THR A 2 8.67 5.68 -31.45
CA THR A 2 10.06 5.27 -31.67
C THR A 2 10.14 3.75 -31.71
N GLU A 3 10.64 3.19 -32.81
CA GLU A 3 10.92 1.75 -32.93
C GLU A 3 12.02 1.39 -31.92
N ILE A 4 11.71 0.49 -31.00
CA ILE A 4 12.59 0.06 -29.90
C ILE A 4 13.09 -1.33 -30.32
N ASN A 5 14.40 -1.49 -30.58
CA ASN A 5 14.99 -2.81 -30.80
C ASN A 5 15.16 -3.58 -29.47
N GLU A 6 15.59 -4.85 -29.52
CA GLU A 6 15.77 -5.67 -28.31
C GLU A 6 16.72 -5.02 -27.29
N GLU A 7 17.82 -4.45 -27.75
CA GLU A 7 18.78 -3.72 -26.91
C GLU A 7 18.09 -2.57 -26.15
N THR A 8 17.26 -1.79 -26.84
CA THR A 8 16.51 -0.68 -26.24
C THR A 8 15.50 -1.18 -25.20
N PHE A 9 14.86 -2.35 -25.40
CA PHE A 9 14.03 -2.97 -24.37
C PHE A 9 14.86 -3.33 -23.14
N LEU A 10 16.00 -3.99 -23.32
CA LEU A 10 16.86 -4.40 -22.19
C LEU A 10 17.39 -3.20 -21.41
N ILE A 11 17.76 -2.12 -22.09
CA ILE A 11 18.16 -0.85 -21.46
C ILE A 11 17.00 -0.26 -20.65
N LYS A 12 15.79 -0.17 -21.23
CA LYS A 12 14.61 0.33 -20.51
C LYS A 12 14.28 -0.51 -19.28
N LEU A 13 14.35 -1.83 -19.42
CA LEU A 13 14.14 -2.75 -18.30
C LEU A 13 15.19 -2.56 -17.21
N TYR A 14 16.45 -2.43 -17.59
CA TYR A 14 17.55 -2.13 -16.66
C TYR A 14 17.31 -0.82 -15.90
N GLU A 15 16.96 0.27 -16.58
CA GLU A 15 16.74 1.57 -15.92
C GLU A 15 15.56 1.52 -14.93
N VAL A 16 14.50 0.80 -15.26
CA VAL A 16 13.38 0.58 -14.33
C VAL A 16 13.82 -0.23 -13.12
N ILE A 17 14.56 -1.33 -13.30
CA ILE A 17 15.02 -2.12 -12.15
C ILE A 17 16.04 -1.35 -11.31
N LYS A 18 16.91 -0.56 -11.91
CA LYS A 18 17.84 0.33 -11.21
C LYS A 18 17.10 1.34 -10.35
N LYS A 19 16.03 1.96 -10.88
CA LYS A 19 15.12 2.82 -10.11
C LYS A 19 14.55 2.06 -8.91
N LEU A 20 13.99 0.87 -9.13
CA LEU A 20 13.39 0.06 -8.07
C LEU A 20 14.40 -0.35 -7.00
N SER A 21 15.62 -0.73 -7.40
CA SER A 21 16.73 -1.02 -6.49
C SER A 21 17.07 0.18 -5.61
N GLY A 22 17.16 1.38 -6.20
CA GLY A 22 17.38 2.62 -5.45
C GLY A 22 16.26 2.93 -4.46
N ILE A 23 14.99 2.71 -4.85
CA ILE A 23 13.83 2.89 -3.98
C ILE A 23 13.86 1.87 -2.83
N ALA A 24 14.05 0.58 -3.12
CA ALA A 24 14.13 -0.48 -2.10
C ALA A 24 15.19 -0.15 -1.05
N LYS A 25 16.41 0.17 -1.49
CA LYS A 25 17.52 0.54 -0.60
C LYS A 25 17.18 1.74 0.29
N THR A 26 16.67 2.81 -0.30
CA THR A 26 16.42 4.07 0.42
C THR A 26 15.22 3.95 1.36
N GLN A 27 14.14 3.32 0.90
CA GLN A 27 12.90 3.21 1.66
C GLN A 27 12.99 2.15 2.75
N SER A 28 13.72 1.05 2.55
CA SER A 28 13.96 0.06 3.62
C SER A 28 14.75 0.69 4.76
N PHE A 29 15.87 1.36 4.45
CA PHE A 29 16.68 2.05 5.45
C PHE A 29 15.87 3.08 6.27
N ARG A 30 15.07 3.92 5.59
CA ARG A 30 14.22 4.91 6.27
C ARG A 30 13.16 4.26 7.14
N PHE A 31 12.56 3.17 6.67
CA PHE A 31 11.54 2.43 7.42
C PHE A 31 12.15 1.81 8.67
N GLU A 32 13.25 1.07 8.53
CA GLU A 32 13.96 0.42 9.63
C GLU A 32 14.44 1.44 10.67
N GLN A 33 15.01 2.56 10.24
CA GLN A 33 15.43 3.63 11.15
C GLN A 33 14.24 4.16 11.97
N LYS A 34 13.12 4.49 11.32
CA LYS A 34 11.94 5.02 12.03
C LYS A 34 11.23 3.97 12.85
N TRP A 35 11.30 2.71 12.45
CA TRP A 35 10.84 1.58 13.23
C TRP A 35 11.64 1.45 14.52
N GLU A 36 12.96 1.49 14.44
CA GLU A 36 13.85 1.38 15.60
C GLU A 36 13.61 2.53 16.59
N GLU A 37 13.43 3.75 16.09
CA GLU A 37 13.17 4.91 16.93
C GLU A 37 11.83 4.83 17.69
N ASN A 38 10.79 4.18 17.15
CA ASN A 38 9.42 4.34 17.63
C ASN A 38 8.69 3.03 18.01
N LEU A 39 9.05 1.90 17.43
CA LEU A 39 8.29 0.64 17.51
C LEU A 39 9.12 -0.57 17.97
N SER A 40 10.46 -0.53 17.94
CA SER A 40 11.30 -1.71 18.28
C SER A 40 11.08 -2.27 19.68
N LYS A 41 10.71 -1.42 20.65
CA LYS A 41 10.35 -1.83 22.01
C LYS A 41 9.09 -2.70 22.08
N LEU A 42 8.18 -2.53 21.12
CA LEU A 42 6.89 -3.22 21.07
C LEU A 42 6.92 -4.39 20.09
N GLN A 43 7.67 -4.27 19.00
CA GLN A 43 7.86 -5.30 18.01
C GLN A 43 9.26 -5.17 17.42
N LYS A 44 10.13 -6.14 17.71
CA LYS A 44 11.55 -6.06 17.38
C LYS A 44 11.80 -6.05 15.88
N ASP A 45 11.22 -7.04 15.18
CA ASP A 45 11.60 -7.32 13.81
C ASP A 45 10.44 -7.02 12.85
N PRO A 46 10.47 -5.90 12.11
CA PRO A 46 9.54 -5.66 11.03
C PRO A 46 9.90 -6.51 9.80
N HIS A 47 8.93 -6.73 8.92
CA HIS A 47 9.25 -7.18 7.57
C HIS A 47 9.96 -6.05 6.81
N VAL A 48 11.13 -6.34 6.24
CA VAL A 48 11.98 -5.37 5.52
C VAL A 48 12.06 -5.70 4.04
N ILE A 49 12.36 -4.69 3.22
CA ILE A 49 12.45 -4.86 1.77
C ILE A 49 13.85 -5.33 1.43
N ARG A 50 13.98 -6.53 0.86
CA ARG A 50 15.30 -7.03 0.46
C ARG A 50 15.95 -6.12 -0.60
N PRO A 51 17.30 -5.99 -0.59
CA PRO A 51 18.01 -5.27 -1.64
C PRO A 51 17.85 -5.99 -2.98
N ILE A 52 17.81 -5.20 -4.06
CA ILE A 52 17.81 -5.71 -5.44
C ILE A 52 19.22 -5.46 -6.00
N PRO A 53 20.10 -6.49 -6.06
CA PRO A 53 21.42 -6.32 -6.66
C PRO A 53 21.26 -6.12 -8.17
N ILE A 54 21.94 -5.12 -8.73
CA ILE A 54 21.89 -4.86 -10.17
C ILE A 54 23.20 -4.27 -10.69
N GLU A 55 23.82 -4.99 -11.61
CA GLU A 55 25.02 -4.59 -12.35
C GLU A 55 24.66 -4.48 -13.84
N LYS A 56 25.01 -3.35 -14.47
CA LYS A 56 24.56 -3.02 -15.83
C LYS A 56 25.01 -4.06 -16.86
N ASP A 57 26.32 -4.30 -16.92
CA ASP A 57 26.89 -5.12 -18.00
C ASP A 57 26.44 -6.57 -17.88
N LYS A 58 26.44 -7.13 -16.66
CA LYS A 58 25.88 -8.46 -16.40
C LYS A 58 24.40 -8.55 -16.75
N PHE A 59 23.59 -7.55 -16.41
CA PHE A 59 22.16 -7.56 -16.74
C PHE A 59 21.89 -7.56 -18.26
N LEU A 60 22.70 -6.81 -19.02
CA LEU A 60 22.55 -6.70 -20.46
C LEU A 60 23.10 -7.94 -21.20
N GLN A 61 24.15 -8.57 -20.70
CA GLN A 61 24.86 -9.65 -21.40
C GLN A 61 24.48 -11.06 -20.93
N ASP A 62 24.12 -11.23 -19.66
CA ASP A 62 23.87 -12.53 -19.05
C ASP A 62 22.37 -12.73 -18.73
N ILE A 63 21.75 -13.67 -19.44
CA ILE A 63 20.33 -14.01 -19.26
C ILE A 63 20.05 -14.66 -17.90
N ASP A 64 20.99 -15.42 -17.33
CA ASP A 64 20.84 -16.02 -16.01
C ASP A 64 20.87 -14.97 -14.92
N TYR A 65 21.84 -14.05 -15.00
CA TYR A 65 21.89 -12.91 -14.10
C TYR A 65 20.60 -12.08 -14.21
N ARG A 66 20.10 -11.83 -15.43
CA ARG A 66 18.83 -11.12 -15.66
C ARG A 66 17.64 -11.81 -14.98
N ILE A 67 17.53 -13.14 -15.11
CA ILE A 67 16.46 -13.93 -14.47
C ILE A 67 16.56 -13.82 -12.94
N GLN A 68 17.78 -13.89 -12.38
CA GLN A 68 18.01 -13.74 -10.94
C GLN A 68 17.59 -12.34 -10.44
N VAL A 69 17.97 -11.29 -11.16
CA VAL A 69 17.58 -9.91 -10.81
C VAL A 69 16.06 -9.74 -10.87
N LEU A 70 15.39 -10.26 -11.90
CA LEU A 70 13.93 -10.22 -12.00
C LEU A 70 13.23 -10.97 -10.86
N LYS A 71 13.81 -12.09 -10.40
CA LYS A 71 13.35 -12.80 -9.21
C LYS A 71 13.50 -11.95 -7.95
N ALA A 72 14.63 -11.26 -7.78
CA ALA A 72 14.84 -10.36 -6.64
C ALA A 72 13.83 -9.20 -6.63
N VAL A 73 13.45 -8.66 -7.80
CA VAL A 73 12.40 -7.64 -7.92
C VAL A 73 11.02 -8.21 -7.57
N GLU A 74 10.67 -9.40 -8.07
CA GLU A 74 9.43 -10.11 -7.72
C GLU A 74 9.31 -10.25 -6.19
N GLU A 75 10.39 -10.70 -5.55
CA GLU A 75 10.45 -10.90 -4.11
C GLU A 75 10.39 -9.59 -3.31
N ALA A 76 11.13 -8.55 -3.71
CA ALA A 76 11.08 -7.22 -3.07
C ALA A 76 9.70 -6.56 -3.21
N THR A 77 8.98 -6.84 -4.31
CA THR A 77 7.57 -6.43 -4.49
C THR A 77 6.66 -7.05 -3.43
N VAL A 78 6.90 -8.32 -3.08
CA VAL A 78 6.18 -9.01 -2.01
C VAL A 78 6.58 -8.46 -0.64
N ASP A 79 7.87 -8.22 -0.40
CA ASP A 79 8.34 -7.65 0.86
C ASP A 79 7.72 -6.29 1.15
N GLY A 80 7.61 -5.41 0.14
CA GLY A 80 7.00 -4.11 0.30
C GLY A 80 5.52 -4.17 0.73
N PHE A 81 4.79 -5.21 0.35
CA PHE A 81 3.44 -5.44 0.84
C PHE A 81 3.44 -5.86 2.31
N TYR A 82 4.30 -6.82 2.68
CA TYR A 82 4.39 -7.31 4.05
C TYR A 82 4.97 -6.28 5.03
N ALA A 83 5.85 -5.39 4.58
CA ALA A 83 6.35 -4.27 5.40
C ALA A 83 5.20 -3.34 5.84
N ILE A 84 4.27 -3.02 4.92
CA ILE A 84 3.06 -2.24 5.25
C ILE A 84 2.18 -3.02 6.23
N LYS A 85 2.02 -4.33 6.02
CA LYS A 85 1.26 -5.20 6.93
C LYS A 85 1.86 -5.20 8.34
N SER A 86 3.16 -5.44 8.47
CA SER A 86 3.86 -5.41 9.76
C SER A 86 3.70 -4.07 10.46
N LEU A 87 3.71 -2.95 9.73
CA LEU A 87 3.42 -1.64 10.31
C LEU A 87 2.00 -1.54 10.86
N LEU A 88 0.99 -1.98 10.10
CA LEU A 88 -0.39 -1.95 10.57
C LEU A 88 -0.60 -2.88 11.77
N GLU A 89 0.01 -4.06 11.77
CA GLU A 89 0.01 -4.98 12.92
C GLU A 89 0.64 -4.33 14.15
N ALA A 90 1.84 -3.75 14.00
CA ALA A 90 2.52 -3.07 15.10
C ALA A 90 1.67 -1.91 15.65
N LEU A 91 1.05 -1.12 14.79
CA LEU A 91 0.24 0.01 15.22
C LEU A 91 -1.05 -0.43 15.93
N TYR A 92 -1.85 -1.32 15.33
CA TYR A 92 -3.18 -1.66 15.84
C TYR A 92 -3.19 -2.77 16.89
N HIS A 93 -2.23 -3.69 16.84
CA HIS A 93 -2.17 -4.81 17.78
C HIS A 93 -1.27 -4.52 18.97
N ASN A 94 -0.24 -3.68 18.80
CA ASN A 94 0.75 -3.41 19.86
C ASN A 94 0.68 -1.95 20.34
N TYR A 95 1.05 -0.98 19.52
CA TYR A 95 1.22 0.42 19.92
C TYR A 95 -0.06 1.07 20.46
N PHE A 96 -1.18 1.00 19.73
CA PHE A 96 -2.44 1.62 20.17
C PHE A 96 -3.09 0.98 21.40
N LYS A 97 -2.58 -0.17 21.83
CA LYS A 97 -2.98 -0.87 23.07
C LYS A 97 -1.97 -0.69 24.21
N SER A 98 -0.79 -0.15 23.91
CA SER A 98 0.32 0.01 24.86
C SER A 98 0.03 1.07 25.93
N GLU A 99 0.69 0.93 27.08
CA GLU A 99 0.62 1.92 28.16
C GLU A 99 1.35 3.21 27.80
N GLU A 100 2.41 3.11 26.98
CA GLU A 100 3.12 4.23 26.39
C GLU A 100 2.13 5.11 25.64
N PHE A 101 1.38 4.55 24.69
CA PHE A 101 0.40 5.31 23.91
C PHE A 101 -0.65 6.02 24.77
N LYS A 102 -1.17 5.35 25.81
CA LYS A 102 -2.16 5.92 26.73
C LYS A 102 -1.61 7.08 27.56
N LYS A 103 -0.33 7.02 27.95
CA LYS A 103 0.36 8.12 28.65
C LYS A 103 0.72 9.25 27.70
N GLU A 104 0.93 8.93 26.43
CA GLU A 104 1.42 9.85 25.43
C GLU A 104 0.35 10.80 24.88
N TYR A 105 -0.92 10.38 24.85
CA TYR A 105 -2.02 11.13 24.26
C TYR A 105 -3.23 11.13 25.19
N LEU A 106 -3.92 12.28 25.27
CA LEU A 106 -5.21 12.37 25.97
C LEU A 106 -6.25 11.50 25.27
N ASN A 107 -7.26 11.01 26.01
CA ASN A 107 -8.26 10.06 25.52
C ASN A 107 -8.87 10.46 24.17
N ARG A 108 -9.22 11.74 23.99
CA ARG A 108 -9.76 12.25 22.72
C ARG A 108 -8.76 12.09 21.57
N ASP A 109 -7.55 12.60 21.72
CA ASP A 109 -6.51 12.52 20.68
C ASP A 109 -6.12 11.06 20.40
N ALA A 110 -6.08 10.21 21.43
CA ALA A 110 -5.79 8.80 21.30
C ALA A 110 -6.84 8.05 20.46
N ILE A 111 -8.13 8.41 20.59
CA ILE A 111 -9.20 7.88 19.75
C ILE A 111 -9.04 8.40 18.32
N VAL A 112 -8.95 9.73 18.14
CA VAL A 112 -8.84 10.37 16.83
C VAL A 112 -7.65 9.82 16.04
N LEU A 113 -6.51 9.60 16.70
CA LEU A 113 -5.29 9.15 16.04
C LEU A 113 -5.47 7.79 15.36
N LYS A 114 -6.21 6.85 15.97
CA LYS A 114 -6.47 5.53 15.37
C LYS A 114 -7.22 5.67 14.06
N TYR A 115 -8.25 6.51 14.02
CA TYR A 115 -9.00 6.80 12.79
C TYR A 115 -8.17 7.56 11.77
N LEU A 116 -7.37 8.53 12.20
CA LEU A 116 -6.48 9.31 11.33
C LEU A 116 -5.48 8.40 10.63
N VAL A 117 -4.79 7.52 11.37
CA VAL A 117 -3.83 6.57 10.80
C VAL A 117 -4.49 5.62 9.82
N ALA A 118 -5.68 5.10 10.13
CA ALA A 118 -6.45 4.27 9.20
C ALA A 118 -6.72 5.00 7.89
N LYS A 119 -7.21 6.24 7.98
CA LYS A 119 -7.51 7.11 6.83
C LYS A 119 -6.26 7.37 6.00
N GLU A 120 -5.16 7.74 6.63
CA GLU A 120 -3.92 8.11 5.94
C GLU A 120 -3.23 6.92 5.25
N ILE A 121 -3.38 5.70 5.77
CA ILE A 121 -2.82 4.50 5.12
C ILE A 121 -3.86 3.86 4.21
N LEU A 122 -4.97 3.35 4.76
CA LEU A 122 -5.93 2.52 4.03
C LEU A 122 -6.81 3.34 3.07
N GLY A 123 -7.10 4.60 3.41
CA GLY A 123 -7.83 5.51 2.53
C GLY A 123 -7.01 5.88 1.29
N ASN A 124 -5.70 6.04 1.45
CA ASN A 124 -4.77 6.32 0.35
C ASN A 124 -4.35 5.06 -0.43
N LEU A 125 -4.35 3.89 0.21
CA LEU A 125 -3.92 2.62 -0.37
C LEU A 125 -5.10 1.65 -0.59
N ILE A 126 -6.10 2.08 -1.35
CA ILE A 126 -7.32 1.29 -1.65
C ILE A 126 -6.98 -0.10 -2.21
N GLN A 127 -5.96 -0.21 -3.07
CA GLN A 127 -5.54 -1.50 -3.62
C GLN A 127 -4.96 -2.43 -2.55
N TYR A 128 -4.18 -1.89 -1.61
CA TYR A 128 -3.69 -2.65 -0.45
C TYR A 128 -4.87 -3.12 0.40
N ASN A 129 -5.79 -2.23 0.74
CA ASN A 129 -6.91 -2.56 1.61
C ASN A 129 -7.83 -3.64 1.01
N LYS A 130 -8.00 -3.64 -0.31
CA LYS A 130 -8.72 -4.70 -1.03
C LYS A 130 -8.03 -6.08 -0.93
N MET A 131 -6.72 -6.12 -0.67
CA MET A 131 -5.94 -7.33 -0.51
C MET A 131 -5.83 -7.78 0.95
N ASP A 132 -5.76 -6.85 1.90
CA ASP A 132 -5.62 -7.12 3.34
C ASP A 132 -6.43 -6.09 4.15
N HIS A 133 -7.64 -6.49 4.55
CA HIS A 133 -8.54 -5.68 5.39
C HIS A 133 -8.69 -6.25 6.81
N GLU A 134 -8.09 -7.40 7.11
CA GLU A 134 -8.21 -8.10 8.39
C GLU A 134 -7.23 -7.57 9.45
N THR A 135 -6.10 -7.02 9.01
CA THR A 135 -5.05 -6.47 9.90
C THR A 135 -5.54 -5.28 10.73
N VAL A 136 -6.52 -4.53 10.22
CA VAL A 136 -7.05 -3.34 10.88
C VAL A 136 -8.52 -3.57 11.25
N PRO A 137 -8.95 -3.30 12.50
CA PRO A 137 -10.34 -3.50 12.90
C PRO A 137 -11.33 -2.80 11.96
N LEU A 138 -12.45 -3.49 11.68
CA LEU A 138 -13.38 -3.12 10.62
C LEU A 138 -13.94 -1.68 10.74
N LYS A 139 -14.13 -1.17 11.96
CA LYS A 139 -14.60 0.22 12.17
C LYS A 139 -13.66 1.26 11.58
N TYR A 140 -12.35 1.03 11.66
CA TYR A 140 -11.34 1.93 11.08
C TYR A 140 -11.28 1.79 9.56
N ASN A 141 -11.49 0.57 9.04
CA ASN A 141 -11.61 0.32 7.61
C ASN A 141 -12.81 1.06 6.98
N ILE A 142 -13.97 1.02 7.64
CA ILE A 142 -15.18 1.73 7.21
C ILE A 142 -14.91 3.23 7.14
N MET A 143 -14.34 3.81 8.20
CA MET A 143 -14.03 5.24 8.22
C MET A 143 -12.96 5.61 7.22
N ALA A 144 -11.87 4.86 7.10
CA ALA A 144 -10.82 5.14 6.13
C ALA A 144 -11.34 5.22 4.69
N ARG A 145 -12.36 4.40 4.36
CA ARG A 145 -12.96 4.38 3.03
C ARG A 145 -14.00 5.48 2.80
N ASN A 146 -14.81 5.80 3.82
CA ASN A 146 -16.00 6.64 3.66
C ASN A 146 -15.86 8.05 4.25
N TYR A 147 -14.81 8.32 5.05
CA TYR A 147 -14.66 9.58 5.80
C TYR A 147 -14.88 10.83 4.95
N THR A 148 -14.28 10.89 3.75
CA THR A 148 -14.43 12.06 2.88
C THR A 148 -15.87 12.28 2.44
N MET A 149 -16.61 11.22 2.11
CA MET A 149 -18.02 11.32 1.71
C MET A 149 -18.89 11.75 2.90
N ILE A 150 -18.70 11.09 4.06
CA ILE A 150 -19.37 11.44 5.31
C ILE A 150 -19.14 12.92 5.65
N LYS A 151 -17.90 13.42 5.48
CA LYS A 151 -17.53 14.81 5.79
C LYS A 151 -18.17 15.83 4.85
N LEU A 152 -18.35 15.49 3.57
CA LEU A 152 -18.80 16.45 2.56
C LEU A 152 -20.32 16.55 2.47
N SER A 153 -21.02 15.42 2.57
CA SER A 153 -22.45 15.35 2.26
C SER A 153 -23.25 14.45 3.21
N GLY A 154 -22.60 13.86 4.22
CA GLY A 154 -23.16 12.68 4.89
C GLY A 154 -23.24 11.48 3.93
N ILE A 155 -23.65 10.34 4.46
CA ILE A 155 -23.85 9.09 3.71
C ILE A 155 -24.87 8.21 4.44
N ASP A 156 -25.58 7.35 3.71
CA ASP A 156 -26.45 6.32 4.30
C ASP A 156 -25.75 4.94 4.40
N GLU A 157 -26.40 3.99 5.07
CA GLU A 157 -25.89 2.64 5.25
C GLU A 157 -25.76 1.87 3.92
N VAL A 158 -26.64 2.15 2.95
CA VAL A 158 -26.65 1.50 1.64
C VAL A 158 -25.38 1.85 0.86
N GLU A 159 -25.04 3.12 0.81
CA GLU A 159 -23.84 3.62 0.15
C GLU A 159 -22.55 3.12 0.84
N ILE A 160 -22.51 3.08 2.18
CA ILE A 160 -21.38 2.47 2.91
C ILE A 160 -21.21 1.01 2.50
N LEU A 161 -22.29 0.21 2.49
CA LEU A 161 -22.23 -1.20 2.09
C LEU A 161 -21.73 -1.36 0.65
N GLN A 162 -22.18 -0.50 -0.28
CA GLN A 162 -21.68 -0.51 -1.66
C GLN A 162 -20.18 -0.19 -1.73
N ASN A 163 -19.70 0.75 -0.92
CA ASN A 163 -18.29 1.10 -0.87
C ASN A 163 -17.43 -0.01 -0.26
N LEU A 164 -17.93 -0.73 0.75
CA LEU A 164 -17.26 -1.90 1.34
C LEU A 164 -17.18 -3.08 0.36
N LYS A 165 -18.22 -3.31 -0.45
CA LYS A 165 -18.18 -4.33 -1.52
C LYS A 165 -17.02 -4.10 -2.50
N LYS A 166 -16.68 -2.85 -2.82
CA LYS A 166 -15.53 -2.50 -3.69
C LYS A 166 -14.18 -2.96 -3.09
N LEU A 167 -14.10 -3.04 -1.76
CA LEU A 167 -12.96 -3.56 -0.99
C LEU A 167 -13.02 -5.07 -0.75
N LYS A 168 -14.04 -5.77 -1.28
CA LYS A 168 -14.33 -7.18 -1.01
C LYS A 168 -14.69 -7.47 0.45
N ILE A 169 -15.20 -6.47 1.17
CA ILE A 169 -15.74 -6.64 2.52
C ILE A 169 -17.25 -6.87 2.38
N SER A 170 -17.72 -8.04 2.83
CA SER A 170 -19.15 -8.36 2.89
C SER A 170 -19.65 -8.19 4.32
N LEU A 171 -20.69 -7.39 4.50
CA LEU A 171 -21.24 -7.04 5.81
C LEU A 171 -22.77 -6.99 5.71
N SER A 172 -23.47 -7.51 6.74
CA SER A 172 -24.91 -7.28 6.87
C SER A 172 -25.16 -5.87 7.38
N GLU A 173 -26.34 -5.33 7.06
CA GLU A 173 -26.78 -4.03 7.54
C GLU A 173 -26.77 -3.95 9.08
N GLU A 174 -27.35 -4.94 9.76
CA GLU A 174 -27.36 -5.00 11.23
C GLU A 174 -25.94 -4.90 11.83
N LYS A 175 -24.96 -5.59 11.22
CA LYS A 175 -23.58 -5.55 11.69
C LYS A 175 -22.92 -4.21 11.36
N LEU A 176 -23.25 -3.59 10.22
CA LEU A 176 -22.82 -2.23 9.91
C LEU A 176 -23.32 -1.25 10.97
N ILE A 177 -24.62 -1.24 11.26
CA ILE A 177 -25.23 -0.33 12.24
C ILE A 177 -24.59 -0.50 13.63
N LYS A 178 -24.35 -1.75 14.08
CA LYS A 178 -23.62 -2.00 15.34
C LYS A 178 -22.23 -1.37 15.35
N ILE A 179 -21.50 -1.44 14.23
CA ILE A 179 -20.16 -0.83 14.13
C ILE A 179 -20.26 0.70 14.08
N MET A 180 -21.23 1.25 13.35
CA MET A 180 -21.43 2.70 13.27
C MET A 180 -21.80 3.29 14.63
N LYS A 181 -22.64 2.63 15.43
CA LYS A 181 -22.92 3.02 16.82
C LYS A 181 -21.65 3.07 17.67
N SER A 182 -20.74 2.10 17.52
CA SER A 182 -19.44 2.15 18.20
C SER A 182 -18.55 3.33 17.72
N ILE A 183 -18.66 3.74 16.46
CA ILE A 183 -17.95 4.93 15.94
C ILE A 183 -18.57 6.23 16.47
N GLU A 184 -19.89 6.26 16.67
CA GLU A 184 -20.60 7.36 17.33
C GLU A 184 -20.24 7.48 18.81
N GLU A 185 -20.12 6.35 19.53
CA GLU A 185 -19.64 6.31 20.93
C GLU A 185 -18.20 6.85 21.05
N ASP A 186 -17.35 6.59 20.05
CA ASP A 186 -16.01 7.19 19.93
C ASP A 186 -16.07 8.71 19.62
N GLY A 187 -17.26 9.26 19.39
CA GLY A 187 -17.53 10.69 19.17
C GLY A 187 -17.20 11.19 17.77
N ILE A 188 -16.93 10.31 16.80
CA ILE A 188 -16.46 10.69 15.46
C ILE A 188 -17.61 11.12 14.56
N ILE A 189 -18.72 10.39 14.63
CA ILE A 189 -19.91 10.62 13.81
C ILE A 189 -21.14 10.89 14.67
N SER A 190 -22.19 11.38 14.03
CA SER A 190 -23.57 11.33 14.53
C SER A 190 -24.41 10.43 13.64
N ILE A 191 -25.40 9.77 14.22
CA ILE A 191 -26.34 8.91 13.51
C ILE A 191 -27.75 9.52 13.61
N THR A 192 -28.41 9.72 12.48
CA THR A 192 -29.83 10.08 12.40
C THR A 192 -30.60 8.99 11.67
N GLU A 193 -31.85 8.73 12.09
CA GLU A 193 -32.73 7.78 11.43
C GLU A 193 -33.86 8.53 10.72
N GLU A 194 -33.94 8.41 9.40
CA GLU A 194 -34.95 9.05 8.56
C GLU A 194 -35.53 8.04 7.58
N ASN A 195 -36.85 7.93 7.49
CA ASN A 195 -37.54 7.03 6.55
C ASN A 195 -37.05 5.56 6.59
N GLN A 196 -36.74 5.03 7.78
CA GLN A 196 -36.18 3.68 7.98
C GLN A 196 -34.73 3.49 7.48
N HIS A 197 -34.02 4.58 7.18
CA HIS A 197 -32.62 4.61 6.80
C HIS A 197 -31.77 5.34 7.85
N TYR A 198 -30.52 4.92 8.00
CA TYR A 198 -29.55 5.51 8.92
C TYR A 198 -28.59 6.42 8.15
N HIS A 199 -28.64 7.71 8.47
CA HIS A 199 -27.72 8.70 7.94
C HIS A 199 -26.58 8.97 8.91
N PHE A 200 -25.37 9.09 8.36
CA PHE A 200 -24.14 9.30 9.10
C PHE A 200 -23.48 10.61 8.69
N GLU A 201 -23.13 11.44 9.67
CA GLU A 201 -22.44 12.71 9.47
C GLU A 201 -21.21 12.82 10.37
N ILE A 202 -20.21 13.60 9.97
CA ILE A 202 -19.03 13.86 10.83
C ILE A 202 -19.45 14.79 11.96
N LYS A 203 -19.39 14.29 13.19
CA LYS A 203 -19.57 15.09 14.40
C LYS A 203 -18.27 15.79 14.78
N ASN A 204 -17.15 15.07 14.74
CA ASN A 204 -15.83 15.61 15.03
C ASN A 204 -14.85 15.25 13.90
N PRO A 205 -14.23 16.25 13.24
CA PRO A 205 -13.17 15.99 12.28
C PRO A 205 -12.01 15.19 12.89
N LEU A 206 -11.27 14.46 12.05
CA LEU A 206 -10.08 13.72 12.47
C LEU A 206 -8.88 14.66 12.60
N GLU A 207 -9.00 15.62 13.51
CA GLU A 207 -8.03 16.66 13.79
C GLU A 207 -7.53 16.49 15.23
N LEU A 208 -6.20 16.40 15.36
CA LEU A 208 -5.53 16.31 16.65
C LEU A 208 -5.41 17.69 17.29
N SER A 209 -5.36 17.75 18.62
CA SER A 209 -4.92 18.95 19.32
C SER A 209 -3.53 19.41 18.86
N PRO A 210 -3.18 20.71 18.95
CA PRO A 210 -1.88 21.21 18.52
C PRO A 210 -0.69 20.46 19.15
N GLU A 211 -0.80 20.11 20.44
CA GLU A 211 0.21 19.36 21.18
C GLU A 211 0.34 17.92 20.64
N ALA A 212 -0.80 17.24 20.46
CA ALA A 212 -0.82 15.88 19.90
C ALA A 212 -0.34 15.85 18.45
N LEU A 213 -0.68 16.85 17.65
CA LEU A 213 -0.24 16.98 16.26
C LEU A 213 1.28 17.15 16.18
N LYS A 214 1.87 18.02 17.01
CA LYS A 214 3.32 18.22 17.07
C LYS A 214 4.04 16.91 17.41
N LYS A 215 3.51 16.17 18.38
CA LYS A 215 4.05 14.87 18.78
C LYS A 215 3.93 13.84 17.67
N TYR A 216 2.74 13.67 17.11
CA TYR A 216 2.46 12.79 15.98
C TYR A 216 3.42 13.04 14.82
N ASN A 217 3.64 14.31 14.45
CA ASN A 217 4.53 14.68 13.36
C ASN A 217 6.00 14.34 13.65
N ALA A 218 6.42 14.43 14.91
CA ALA A 218 7.78 14.12 15.33
C ALA A 218 8.08 12.61 15.41
N THR A 219 7.08 11.78 15.73
CA THR A 219 7.26 10.35 16.01
C THR A 219 6.66 9.46 14.92
N LEU A 220 5.34 9.41 14.83
CA LEU A 220 4.61 8.42 14.04
C LEU A 220 4.39 8.81 12.58
N TYR A 221 4.24 10.10 12.28
CA TYR A 221 3.94 10.55 10.92
C TYR A 221 4.92 10.01 9.86
N PRO A 222 6.25 9.96 10.08
CA PRO A 222 7.17 9.35 9.13
C PRO A 222 6.81 7.89 8.80
N LEU A 223 6.41 7.10 9.79
CA LEU A 223 5.96 5.72 9.59
C LEU A 223 4.60 5.66 8.89
N VAL A 224 3.66 6.54 9.24
CA VAL A 224 2.29 6.55 8.67
C VAL A 224 2.29 7.05 7.22
N ALA A 225 3.16 7.98 6.87
CA ALA A 225 3.29 8.51 5.51
C ALA A 225 4.08 7.56 4.59
N TRP A 226 4.98 6.75 5.16
CA TRP A 226 5.87 5.87 4.41
C TRP A 226 5.14 4.89 3.46
N PRO A 227 4.08 4.16 3.87
CA PRO A 227 3.35 3.26 2.99
C PRO A 227 2.89 3.91 1.69
N THR A 228 2.34 5.12 1.77
CA THR A 228 1.85 5.86 0.61
C THR A 228 3.00 6.29 -0.29
N GLN A 229 4.11 6.79 0.27
CA GLN A 229 5.29 7.21 -0.49
C GLN A 229 5.96 6.01 -1.19
N PHE A 230 6.17 4.93 -0.45
CA PHE A 230 6.72 3.68 -0.98
C PHE A 230 5.82 3.12 -2.08
N TRP A 231 4.52 2.98 -1.82
CA TRP A 231 3.58 2.40 -2.79
C TRP A 231 3.52 3.20 -4.09
N ARG A 232 3.51 4.54 -3.98
CA ARG A 232 3.44 5.43 -5.15
C ARG A 232 4.70 5.40 -6.00
N SER A 233 5.85 5.13 -5.40
CA SER A 233 7.14 5.11 -6.10
C SER A 233 7.52 3.72 -6.60
N PHE A 234 7.49 2.72 -5.72
CA PHE A 234 7.97 1.36 -6.02
C PHE A 234 7.05 0.60 -6.98
N TYR A 235 5.72 0.71 -6.82
CA TYR A 235 4.78 0.01 -7.70
C TYR A 235 4.37 0.81 -8.95
N ASN A 236 5.14 1.85 -9.29
CA ASN A 236 4.96 2.61 -10.52
C ASN A 236 6.05 2.24 -11.53
N ILE A 237 5.68 1.40 -12.50
CA ILE A 237 6.56 0.86 -13.55
C ILE A 237 6.08 1.24 -14.95
N ARG A 238 5.32 2.34 -15.08
CA ARG A 238 4.72 2.77 -16.35
C ARG A 238 5.72 2.98 -17.47
N GLU A 239 6.99 3.17 -17.17
CA GLU A 239 8.06 3.29 -18.15
C GLU A 239 8.28 2.00 -18.95
N LEU A 240 7.79 0.86 -18.46
CA LEU A 240 7.74 -0.42 -19.18
C LEU A 240 6.53 -0.56 -20.11
N ASN A 241 5.58 0.38 -20.11
CA ASN A 241 4.41 0.32 -20.97
C ASN A 241 4.75 0.83 -22.39
N PHE A 242 5.28 -0.06 -23.21
CA PHE A 242 5.52 0.20 -24.63
C PHE A 242 5.29 -1.06 -25.47
N THR A 243 5.16 -0.87 -26.78
CA THR A 243 4.96 -1.96 -27.74
C THR A 243 6.32 -2.51 -28.18
N PRO A 244 6.62 -3.80 -27.95
CA PRO A 244 7.82 -4.44 -28.48
C PRO A 244 7.83 -4.45 -30.03
N PRO A 245 9.02 -4.44 -30.65
CA PRO A 245 9.15 -4.44 -32.11
C PRO A 245 8.69 -5.79 -32.70
N ASN A 246 8.44 -5.83 -34.02
CA ASN A 246 7.87 -7.00 -34.68
C ASN A 246 8.81 -8.22 -34.73
N ASP A 247 10.11 -7.99 -34.66
CA ASP A 247 11.19 -8.98 -34.77
C ASP A 247 11.56 -9.64 -33.43
N ILE A 248 11.02 -9.18 -32.29
CA ILE A 248 11.38 -9.75 -30.99
C ILE A 248 10.79 -11.14 -30.78
N LYS A 249 11.63 -12.08 -30.33
CA LYS A 249 11.21 -13.45 -29.97
C LYS A 249 10.11 -13.40 -28.90
N TYR A 250 9.02 -14.15 -29.11
CA TYR A 250 7.82 -14.18 -28.26
C TYR A 250 7.13 -12.83 -28.04
N ARG A 251 7.11 -11.98 -29.08
CA ARG A 251 6.51 -10.65 -29.07
C ARG A 251 5.14 -10.56 -28.39
N ASP A 252 4.19 -11.39 -28.79
CA ASP A 252 2.81 -11.25 -28.30
C ASP A 252 2.71 -11.54 -26.80
N PHE A 253 3.48 -12.52 -26.32
CA PHE A 253 3.62 -12.78 -24.89
C PHE A 253 4.24 -11.58 -24.18
N LEU A 254 5.35 -11.03 -24.68
CA LEU A 254 5.98 -9.85 -24.09
C LEU A 254 5.04 -8.63 -24.08
N SER A 255 4.32 -8.41 -25.16
CA SER A 255 3.37 -7.29 -25.32
C SER A 255 2.23 -7.38 -24.30
N SER A 256 1.69 -8.60 -24.09
CA SER A 256 0.68 -8.85 -23.06
C SER A 256 1.19 -8.52 -21.65
N ILE A 257 2.47 -8.79 -21.37
CA ILE A 257 3.11 -8.47 -20.09
C ILE A 257 3.26 -6.95 -19.94
N LEU A 258 3.91 -6.30 -20.91
CA LEU A 258 4.27 -4.88 -20.82
C LEU A 258 3.04 -3.97 -20.74
N SER A 259 1.95 -4.32 -21.43
CA SER A 259 0.68 -3.57 -21.36
C SER A 259 0.11 -3.43 -19.95
N ARG A 260 0.39 -4.39 -19.05
CA ARG A 260 -0.04 -4.33 -17.64
C ARG A 260 0.68 -3.26 -16.84
N SER A 261 1.82 -2.79 -17.32
CA SER A 261 2.59 -1.70 -16.69
C SER A 261 1.88 -0.34 -16.75
N ALA A 262 0.84 -0.20 -17.58
CA ALA A 262 0.01 1.02 -17.63
C ALA A 262 -0.68 1.33 -16.29
N THR A 263 -1.02 0.27 -15.54
CA THR A 263 -1.70 0.38 -14.25
C THR A 263 -0.70 0.33 -13.11
N GLN A 264 -0.81 1.29 -12.18
CA GLN A 264 0.03 1.35 -10.99
C GLN A 264 -0.52 0.45 -9.87
N GLY A 265 0.39 -0.17 -9.11
CA GLY A 265 0.06 -0.89 -7.87
C GLY A 265 0.66 -2.30 -7.80
N PHE A 266 0.48 -2.95 -6.65
CA PHE A 266 1.08 -4.25 -6.37
C PHE A 266 0.71 -5.31 -7.43
N GLY A 267 -0.58 -5.51 -7.70
CA GLY A 267 -1.04 -6.56 -8.61
C GLY A 267 -0.42 -6.47 -10.01
N PRO A 268 -0.52 -5.32 -10.69
CA PRO A 268 0.15 -5.09 -11.98
C PRO A 268 1.67 -5.27 -11.92
N THR A 269 2.34 -4.69 -10.92
CA THR A 269 3.80 -4.75 -10.79
C THR A 269 4.30 -6.19 -10.61
N ASN A 270 3.68 -6.92 -9.67
CA ASN A 270 4.00 -8.31 -9.41
C ASN A 270 3.75 -9.19 -10.65
N TYR A 271 2.64 -8.96 -11.37
CA TYR A 271 2.35 -9.66 -12.61
C TYR A 271 3.43 -9.42 -13.67
N VAL A 272 3.85 -8.16 -13.86
CA VAL A 272 4.84 -7.81 -14.88
C VAL A 272 6.17 -8.51 -14.61
N PHE A 273 6.75 -8.35 -13.42
CA PHE A 273 8.07 -8.94 -13.15
C PHE A 273 8.06 -10.47 -13.11
N LYS A 274 7.01 -11.07 -12.54
CA LYS A 274 6.85 -12.53 -12.55
C LYS A 274 6.81 -13.10 -13.97
N ASN A 275 6.14 -12.41 -14.91
CA ASN A 275 6.04 -12.90 -16.28
C ASN A 275 7.21 -12.47 -17.16
N LEU A 276 7.89 -11.35 -16.88
CA LEU A 276 9.18 -11.01 -17.49
C LEU A 276 10.24 -12.07 -17.16
N ARG A 277 10.28 -12.55 -15.92
CA ARG A 277 11.14 -13.68 -15.53
C ARG A 277 10.87 -14.91 -16.40
N LYS A 278 9.59 -15.31 -16.51
CA LYS A 278 9.17 -16.43 -17.37
C LYS A 278 9.51 -16.21 -18.85
N TYR A 279 9.42 -14.97 -19.34
CA TYR A 279 9.80 -14.62 -20.70
C TYR A 279 11.28 -14.93 -20.96
N PHE A 280 12.19 -14.51 -20.06
CA PHE A 280 13.61 -14.81 -20.21
C PHE A 280 13.95 -16.29 -19.95
N GLU A 281 13.27 -16.95 -19.01
CA GLU A 281 13.39 -18.41 -18.82
C GLU A 281 13.02 -19.19 -20.10
N LYS A 282 11.98 -18.76 -20.83
CA LYS A 282 11.60 -19.34 -22.12
C LYS A 282 12.64 -19.10 -23.21
N ARG A 283 13.25 -17.91 -23.24
CA ARG A 283 14.32 -17.59 -24.21
C ARG A 283 15.55 -18.45 -23.97
N LYS A 284 16.00 -18.59 -22.72
CA LYS A 284 17.16 -19.42 -22.34
C LYS A 284 17.04 -20.86 -22.84
N ARG A 285 15.85 -21.46 -22.81
CA ARG A 285 15.66 -22.88 -23.19
C ARG A 285 15.78 -23.16 -24.69
N GLN A 286 15.89 -22.13 -25.52
CA GLN A 286 15.93 -22.25 -26.98
C GLN A 286 17.23 -21.72 -27.61
N ASP A 287 18.16 -21.27 -26.77
CA ASP A 287 19.52 -20.88 -27.14
C ASP A 287 20.47 -21.94 -26.55
#